data_AF-A0A170WQD9-F1
#
_entry.id   AF-A0A170WQD9-F1
#
_cell.length_a   1.000
_cell.length_b   1.000
_cell.length_c   1.000
_cell.angle_alpha   90.00
_cell.angle_beta   90.00
_cell.angle_gamma   90.00
#
_symmetry.space_group_name_H-M   'P 1'
#
loop_
_entity.id
_entity.type
_entity.pdbx_description
1 polymer ?
#
loop_
_entity_poly.entity_id
_entity_poly.type
_entity_poly.pdbx_seq_one_letter_code
_entity_poly.pdbx_strand_id
1 'polypeptide(L)'
;GQGDIENKYTIILPTYNERENLPIVVALIETYLEEWKINYEIIVIDDGSPDGTLEIAKKLQEIYGSNKIVLRPREKKLGFGYVLTFME
;
A
#
# COMPACT_ATOMS: atom_id res chain seq x y z
N GLY A 1 34.51 -1.57 4.05
CA GLY A 1 33.54 -0.52 3.72
C GLY A 1 32.19 -1.07 4.07
N GLN A 2 31.49 -0.44 5.02
CA GLN A 2 30.14 -0.86 5.40
C GLN A 2 29.27 -0.62 4.16
N GLY A 3 28.83 -1.69 3.50
CA GLY A 3 27.80 -1.56 2.47
C GLY A 3 26.56 -1.02 3.16
N ASP A 4 26.07 0.13 2.71
CA ASP A 4 24.79 0.66 3.15
C ASP A 4 23.77 -0.45 2.92
N ILE A 5 23.26 -1.01 4.03
CA ILE A 5 22.14 -1.93 3.96
C ILE A 5 21.01 -1.04 3.47
N GLU A 6 20.61 -1.20 2.20
CA GLU A 6 19.55 -0.42 1.63
C GLU A 6 18.25 -0.83 2.33
N ASN A 7 17.93 -0.13 3.42
CA ASN A 7 16.78 -0.43 4.25
C ASN A 7 15.53 -0.09 3.42
N LYS A 8 14.82 -1.13 2.99
CA LYS A 8 13.52 -0.99 2.33
C LYS A 8 12.42 -0.97 3.38
N TYR A 9 11.62 0.09 3.38
CA TYR A 9 10.45 0.21 4.24
C TYR A 9 9.21 -0.34 3.55
N THR A 10 8.42 -1.15 4.25
CA THR A 10 7.14 -1.63 3.75
C THR A 10 6.02 -0.93 4.51
N ILE A 11 5.18 -0.18 3.80
CA ILE A 11 4.03 0.52 4.34
C ILE A 11 2.78 -0.27 4.01
N ILE A 12 1.99 -0.60 5.03
CA ILE A 12 0.79 -1.42 4.85
C ILE A 12 -0.44 -0.54 5.05
N LEU A 13 -1.27 -0.47 4.02
CA LEU A 13 -2.50 0.30 4.00
C LEU A 13 -3.70 -0.67 3.96
N PRO A 14 -4.26 -1.03 5.12
CA PRO A 14 -5.54 -1.71 5.16
C PRO A 14 -6.64 -0.73 4.73
N THR A 15 -7.48 -1.12 3.78
CA THR A 15 -8.54 -0.27 3.23
C THR A 15 -9.91 -0.95 3.28
N TYR A 16 -10.92 -0.17 3.64
CA TYR A 16 -12.33 -0.52 3.50
C TYR A 16 -13.16 0.75 3.33
N ASN A 17 -13.83 0.93 2.19
CA ASN A 17 -14.52 2.18 1.84
C ASN A 17 -13.63 3.43 1.84
N GLU A 18 -12.44 3.33 1.24
CA GLU A 18 -11.43 4.40 1.23
C GLU A 18 -11.15 4.92 -0.19
N ARG A 19 -12.11 4.79 -1.12
CA ARG A 19 -11.94 5.15 -2.54
C ARG A 19 -11.37 6.55 -2.73
N GLU A 20 -11.85 7.53 -1.96
CA GLU A 20 -11.44 8.93 -2.09
C GLU A 20 -10.14 9.24 -1.32
N ASN A 21 -9.92 8.55 -0.21
CA ASN A 21 -8.78 8.81 0.67
C ASN A 21 -7.50 8.12 0.20
N LEU A 22 -7.62 6.91 -0.36
CA LEU A 22 -6.47 6.08 -0.77
C LEU A 22 -5.51 6.82 -1.73
N PRO A 23 -5.96 7.53 -2.79
CA PRO A 23 -5.08 8.31 -3.64
C PRO A 23 -4.32 9.42 -2.90
N ILE A 24 -4.98 10.09 -1.95
CA ILE A 24 -4.40 11.20 -1.18
C ILE A 24 -3.26 10.67 -0.31
N VAL A 25 -3.51 9.57 0.42
CA VAL A 25 -2.52 8.95 1.30
C VAL A 25 -1.32 8.43 0.49
N VAL A 26 -1.57 7.74 -0.62
CA VAL A 26 -0.50 7.23 -1.50
C VAL A 26 0.34 8.38 -2.08
N ALA A 27 -0.29 9.47 -2.54
CA ALA A 27 0.43 10.61 -3.08
C ALA A 27 1.31 11.31 -2.01
N LEU A 28 0.83 11.42 -0.77
CA LEU A 28 1.60 11.98 0.33
C LEU A 28 2.82 11.10 0.67
N ILE A 29 2.61 9.78 0.79
CA ILE A 29 3.69 8.83 1.04
C ILE A 29 4.75 8.91 -0.06
N GLU A 30 4.32 8.85 -1.33
CA GLU A 30 5.22 8.93 -2.47
C GLU A 30 6.05 10.22 -2.44
N THR A 31 5.38 11.36 -2.24
CA THR A 31 6.04 12.68 -2.25
C THR A 31 7.16 12.76 -1.21
N TYR A 32 6.89 12.41 0.05
CA TYR A 32 7.88 12.54 1.11
C TYR A 32 8.99 11.51 1.03
N LEU A 33 8.68 10.25 0.69
CA LEU A 33 9.69 9.20 0.64
C LEU A 33 10.62 9.33 -0.57
N GLU A 34 10.11 9.81 -1.72
CA GLU A 34 10.95 10.18 -2.86
C GLU A 34 11.83 11.39 -2.54
N GLU A 35 11.30 12.44 -1.90
CA GLU A 35 12.08 13.62 -1.49
C GLU A 35 13.27 13.23 -0.60
N TRP A 36 13.06 12.27 0.32
CA TRP A 36 14.09 11.78 1.23
C TRP A 36 14.92 10.62 0.67
N LYS A 37 14.68 10.21 -0.58
CA LYS A 37 15.36 9.09 -1.26
C LYS A 37 15.34 7.81 -0.44
N ILE A 38 14.21 7.53 0.21
CA ILE A 38 14.00 6.31 0.98
C ILE A 38 13.55 5.22 0.02
N ASN A 39 14.09 4.01 0.15
CA ASN A 39 13.58 2.84 -0.58
C ASN A 39 12.35 2.28 0.16
N TYR A 40 11.23 2.11 -0.54
CA TYR A 40 9.98 1.63 0.05
C TYR A 40 9.08 0.88 -0.93
N GLU A 41 8.05 0.25 -0.37
CA GLU A 41 6.87 -0.22 -1.08
C GLU A 41 5.61 0.04 -0.25
N ILE A 42 4.46 0.10 -0.91
CA ILE A 42 3.13 0.23 -0.32
C ILE A 42 2.34 -1.04 -0.63
N ILE A 43 1.92 -1.75 0.41
CA ILE A 43 1.02 -2.90 0.30
C ILE A 43 -0.39 -2.44 0.64
N VAL A 44 -1.27 -2.40 -0.36
CA VAL A 44 -2.68 -2.08 -0.17
C VAL A 44 -3.46 -3.37 0.05
N ILE A 45 -4.10 -3.49 1.22
CA ILE A 45 -4.91 -4.64 1.60
C ILE A 45 -6.37 -4.20 1.60
N ASP A 46 -7.10 -4.53 0.53
CA ASP A 46 -8.51 -4.20 0.43
C ASP A 46 -9.39 -5.28 1.07
N ASP A 47 -10.23 -4.89 2.03
CA ASP A 47 -11.07 -5.80 2.83
C ASP A 47 -12.47 -6.00 2.24
N GLY A 48 -12.56 -6.15 0.91
CA GLY A 48 -13.80 -6.35 0.17
C GLY A 48 -14.64 -5.08 0.07
N SER A 49 -14.03 -3.97 -0.36
CA SER A 49 -14.71 -2.67 -0.44
C SER A 49 -15.77 -2.63 -1.55
N PRO A 50 -17.04 -2.31 -1.26
CA PRO A 50 -18.09 -2.18 -2.27
C PRO A 50 -18.08 -0.83 -3.03
N ASP A 51 -17.36 0.18 -2.53
CA ASP A 51 -17.31 1.53 -3.11
C ASP A 51 -16.34 1.66 -4.29
N GLY A 52 -15.64 0.57 -4.62
CA GLY A 52 -14.64 0.52 -5.67
C GLY A 52 -13.26 1.02 -5.27
N THR A 53 -12.91 0.92 -3.98
CA THR A 53 -11.55 1.16 -3.47
C THR A 53 -10.51 0.32 -4.20
N LEU A 54 -10.80 -0.96 -4.50
CA LEU A 54 -9.87 -1.85 -5.21
C LEU A 54 -9.55 -1.36 -6.63
N GLU A 55 -10.52 -0.81 -7.35
CA GLU A 55 -10.32 -0.24 -8.69
C GLU A 55 -9.40 0.97 -8.63
N ILE A 56 -9.52 1.80 -7.59
CA ILE A 56 -8.59 2.91 -7.36
C ILE A 56 -7.19 2.39 -7.04
N ALA A 57 -7.07 1.37 -6.19
CA ALA A 57 -5.79 0.75 -5.88
C ALA A 57 -5.09 0.19 -7.14
N LYS A 58 -5.83 -0.43 -8.07
CA LYS A 58 -5.33 -0.86 -9.38
C LYS A 58 -4.81 0.29 -10.23
N LYS A 59 -5.55 1.39 -10.32
CA LYS A 59 -5.10 2.59 -11.05
C LYS A 59 -3.82 3.18 -10.45
N LEU A 60 -3.71 3.22 -9.13
CA LEU A 60 -2.49 3.68 -8.46
C LEU A 60 -1.32 2.74 -8.78
N GLN A 61 -1.53 1.43 -8.80
CA GLN A 61 -0.50 0.47 -9.23
C GLN A 61 -0.07 0.69 -10.70
N GLU A 62 -0.99 1.02 -11.60
CA GLU A 62 -0.65 1.36 -12.99
C GLU A 62 0.18 2.64 -13.10
N ILE A 63 -0.09 3.64 -12.25
CA ILE A 63 0.61 4.93 -12.23
C ILE A 63 2.02 4.80 -11.64
N TYR A 64 2.16 4.14 -10.47
CA TYR A 64 3.41 4.10 -9.71
C TYR A 64 4.26 2.84 -9.97
N GLY A 65 3.67 1.81 -10.57
CA GLY A 65 4.31 0.54 -10.86
C GLY A 65 4.08 -0.54 -9.80
N SER A 66 4.03 -1.79 -10.25
CA SER A 66 3.79 -2.97 -9.40
C SER A 66 4.95 -3.32 -8.46
N ASN A 67 6.13 -2.73 -8.66
CA ASN A 67 7.27 -2.81 -7.75
C ASN A 67 7.15 -1.87 -6.54
N LYS A 68 6.32 -0.81 -6.65
CA LYS A 68 6.05 0.14 -5.57
C LYS A 68 4.72 -0.11 -4.89
N ILE A 69 3.66 -0.34 -5.66
CA ILE A 69 2.33 -0.62 -5.11
C ILE A 69 1.98 -2.08 -5.32
N VAL A 70 1.87 -2.81 -4.22
CA VAL A 70 1.51 -4.22 -4.18
C VAL A 70 0.08 -4.35 -3.69
N LEU A 71 -0.76 -5.07 -4.44
CA LEU A 71 -2.16 -5.26 -4.11
C LEU A 71 -2.39 -6.63 -3.44
N ARG A 72 -3.21 -6.63 -2.38
CA ARG A 72 -3.65 -7.82 -1.64
C ARG A 72 -5.16 -7.73 -1.34
N PRO A 73 -6.04 -7.87 -2.36
CA PRO A 73 -7.48 -7.88 -2.14
C PRO A 73 -7.92 -9.13 -1.36
N ARG A 74 -8.97 -8.99 -0.54
CA ARG A 74 -9.60 -10.07 0.20
C ARG A 74 -11.10 -10.11 -0.05
N GLU A 75 -11.68 -11.31 -0.07
CA GLU A 75 -13.11 -11.51 -0.34
C GLU A 75 -14.01 -11.20 0.87
N LYS A 76 -13.48 -11.02 2.08
CA LYS A 76 -14.29 -10.93 3.30
C LYS A 76 -13.65 -10.08 4.40
N LYS A 77 -14.50 -9.28 5.07
CA LYS A 77 -14.15 -8.40 6.20
C LYS A 77 -13.71 -9.20 7.43
N LEU A 78 -12.41 -9.47 7.54
CA LEU A 78 -11.84 -10.27 8.64
C LEU A 78 -11.20 -9.40 9.75
N GLY A 79 -11.23 -8.07 9.60
CA GLY A 79 -10.76 -7.13 10.61
C GLY A 79 -9.22 -7.02 10.70
N PHE A 80 -8.75 -6.08 11.53
CA PHE A 80 -7.34 -5.68 11.61
C PHE A 80 -6.41 -6.79 12.12
N GLY A 81 -6.87 -7.66 13.02
CA GLY A 81 -6.05 -8.74 13.58
C GLY A 81 -5.55 -9.76 12.55
N TYR A 82 -6.25 -9.89 11.42
CA TYR A 82 -5.87 -10.82 10.35
C TYR A 82 -4.81 -10.25 9.40
N VAL A 83 -4.64 -8.91 9.35
CA VAL A 83 -3.58 -8.27 8.56
C VAL A 83 -2.20 -8.67 9.09
N LEU A 84 -2.08 -8.80 10.41
CA LEU A 84 -0.83 -9.20 11.06
C LEU A 84 -0.41 -10.64 10.73
N THR A 85 -1.37 -11.56 10.51
CA THR A 85 -1.08 -12.97 10.17
C THR A 85 -0.38 -13.14 8.82
N PHE A 86 -0.55 -12.21 7.87
CA PHE A 86 0.12 -12.29 6.57
C PHE A 86 1.48 -11.59 6.52
N MET A 87 1.91 -11.00 7.64
CA MET A 87 3.22 -10.37 7.76
C MET A 87 4.28 -11.30 8.34
N GLU A 88 3.90 -12.52 8.73
CA GLU A 88 4.81 -13.59 9.17
C GLU A 88 5.20 -14.54 8.02
#